data_AF-A0A8S3GWZ3-F1
#
_entry.id   AF-A0A8S3GWZ3-F1
#
_cell.length_a   1.000
_cell.length_b   1.000
_cell.length_c   1.000
_cell.angle_alpha   90.00
_cell.angle_beta   90.00
_cell.angle_gamma   90.00
#
_symmetry.space_group_name_H-M   'P 1'
#
loop_
_entity.id
_entity.type
_entity.pdbx_description
1 polymer ?
#
loop_
_entity_poly.entity_id
_entity_poly.type
_entity_poly.pdbx_seq_one_letter_code
_entity_poly.pdbx_strand_id
1 'polypeptide(L)'
;MGESLLDCHALALARRAFIQYLYGELNNYANGSAIRSILEATEKDSTKTQLKNHVSIHLLISGAPTGDGREFLPVDCDGPMAPYDLVQMRAAGHAPIYEHPEHGHLRYKLSVGMETIDANPLQRFAIMSCSDKILKWNVLGVQGALLSNLIEPIKLASITFLSGFKQSHTSRAVCCRLEKATDPVRVHHPMIGRVKYPLVQPQDFDADYSYVWSTSFQGEVIDARCGRPVTGGTSLISKVVFLSEYRYVCQRLKIPSIT
;
A
#
# COMPACT_ATOMS: atom_id res chain seq x y z
N MET A 1 16.52 6.06 17.01
CA MET A 1 16.39 5.20 15.80
C MET A 1 14.96 5.29 15.27
N GLY A 2 14.74 5.35 13.96
CA GLY A 2 13.39 5.35 13.35
C GLY A 2 12.82 6.72 12.94
N GLU A 3 13.66 7.75 12.90
CA GLU A 3 13.29 9.12 12.48
C GLU A 3 13.25 9.29 10.96
N SER A 4 14.13 8.59 10.23
CA SER A 4 14.19 8.63 8.77
C SER A 4 13.29 7.59 8.11
N LEU A 5 12.66 7.99 7.01
CA LEU A 5 11.92 7.12 6.11
C LEU A 5 12.89 6.33 5.23
N LEU A 6 12.69 5.01 5.15
CA LEU A 6 13.54 4.14 4.33
C LEU A 6 13.08 4.05 2.87
N ASP A 7 11.79 4.27 2.61
CA ASP A 7 11.25 4.30 1.26
C ASP A 7 10.28 5.47 1.13
N CYS A 8 10.62 6.37 0.21
CA CYS A 8 9.90 7.60 -0.06
C CYS A 8 9.08 7.52 -1.35
N HIS A 9 8.99 6.35 -2.00
CA HIS A 9 8.14 6.19 -3.16
C HIS A 9 6.66 6.47 -2.81
N ALA A 10 5.92 7.09 -3.72
CA ALA A 10 4.56 7.58 -3.49
C ALA A 10 3.64 6.54 -2.83
N LEU A 11 3.70 5.28 -3.27
CA LEU A 11 2.91 4.19 -2.69
C LEU A 11 3.25 3.93 -1.21
N ALA A 12 4.54 3.94 -0.87
CA ALA A 12 4.99 3.75 0.51
C ALA A 12 4.53 4.91 1.39
N LEU A 13 4.67 6.15 0.92
CA LEU A 13 4.22 7.33 1.66
C LEU A 13 2.70 7.36 1.83
N ALA A 14 1.94 7.07 0.77
CA ALA A 14 0.47 7.02 0.82
C ALA A 14 -0.04 6.04 1.88
N ARG A 15 0.53 4.83 1.96
CA ARG A 15 0.19 3.88 3.03
C ARG A 15 0.53 4.43 4.42
N ARG A 16 1.68 5.08 4.57
CA ARG A 16 2.08 5.62 5.88
C ARG A 16 1.18 6.79 6.29
N ALA A 17 0.77 7.65 5.36
CA ALA A 17 -0.25 8.66 5.58
C ALA A 17 -1.59 8.03 5.99
N PHE A 18 -1.99 6.92 5.37
CA PHE A 18 -3.18 6.18 5.76
C PHE A 18 -3.07 5.60 7.19
N ILE A 19 -1.90 5.09 7.59
CA ILE A 19 -1.65 4.63 8.97
C ILE A 19 -1.79 5.80 9.97
N GLN A 20 -1.25 6.97 9.64
CA GLN A 20 -1.41 8.17 10.47
C GLN A 20 -2.88 8.56 10.59
N TYR A 21 -3.64 8.47 9.49
CA TYR A 21 -5.08 8.69 9.50
C TYR A 21 -5.80 7.68 10.41
N LEU A 22 -5.45 6.39 10.36
CA LEU A 22 -6.03 5.37 11.24
C LEU A 22 -5.78 5.63 12.74
N TYR A 23 -4.63 6.19 13.12
CA TYR A 23 -4.42 6.63 14.50
C TYR A 23 -5.39 7.75 14.90
N GLY A 24 -5.64 8.70 14.00
CA GLY A 24 -6.69 9.71 14.17
C GLY A 24 -8.08 9.08 14.37
N GLU A 25 -8.42 8.06 13.58
CA GLU A 25 -9.69 7.36 13.66
C GLU A 25 -9.86 6.54 14.95
N LEU A 26 -8.77 5.94 15.45
CA LEU A 26 -8.76 5.28 16.77
C LEU A 26 -8.93 6.28 17.91
N ASN A 27 -8.33 7.47 17.81
CA ASN A 27 -8.55 8.55 18.78
C ASN A 27 -10.00 9.05 18.75
N ASN A 28 -10.59 9.20 17.55
CA ASN A 28 -12.00 9.54 17.37
C ASN A 28 -12.92 8.49 18.00
N TYR A 29 -12.61 7.20 17.77
CA TYR A 29 -13.30 6.08 18.39
C TYR A 29 -13.20 6.12 19.93
N ALA A 30 -12.00 6.30 20.47
CA ALA A 30 -11.75 6.36 21.92
C ALA A 30 -12.46 7.54 22.62
N ASN A 31 -12.75 8.63 21.91
CA ASN A 31 -13.50 9.78 22.43
C ASN A 31 -15.02 9.55 22.48
N GLY A 32 -15.51 8.33 22.19
CA GLY A 32 -16.94 8.05 22.09
C GLY A 32 -17.59 8.65 20.84
N SER A 33 -16.77 9.11 19.87
CA SER A 33 -17.27 9.68 18.62
C SER A 33 -17.50 8.58 17.59
N ALA A 34 -18.32 7.58 17.96
CA ALA A 34 -18.68 6.47 17.09
C ALA A 34 -19.33 6.94 15.77
N ILE A 35 -19.92 8.14 15.73
CA ILE A 35 -20.45 8.75 14.50
C ILE A 35 -19.33 9.27 13.60
N ARG A 36 -18.22 9.78 14.16
CA ARG A 36 -17.14 10.42 13.39
C ARG A 36 -16.06 9.45 12.92
N SER A 37 -15.84 8.35 13.65
CA SER A 37 -14.85 7.34 13.27
C SER A 37 -15.39 6.40 12.19
N ILE A 38 -14.54 5.95 11.28
CA ILE A 38 -14.80 4.83 10.36
C ILE A 38 -14.71 3.46 11.03
N LEU A 39 -14.31 3.42 12.30
CA LEU A 39 -14.12 2.21 13.08
C LEU A 39 -15.32 1.92 13.98
N GLU A 40 -15.57 0.64 14.21
CA GLU A 40 -16.54 0.11 15.17
C GLU A 40 -15.93 -1.06 15.96
N ALA A 41 -16.52 -1.42 17.09
CA ALA A 41 -16.09 -2.60 17.83
C ALA A 41 -16.34 -3.86 16.98
N THR A 42 -15.40 -4.81 16.97
CA THR A 42 -15.60 -6.09 16.27
C THR A 42 -16.74 -6.90 16.91
N GLU A 43 -16.80 -6.90 18.24
CA GLU A 43 -17.81 -7.57 19.04
C GLU A 43 -18.06 -6.77 20.33
N LYS A 44 -19.12 -7.11 21.06
CA LYS A 44 -19.38 -6.53 22.38
C LYS A 44 -18.19 -6.82 23.30
N ASP A 45 -17.64 -5.78 23.92
CA ASP A 45 -16.48 -5.85 24.82
C ASP A 45 -15.13 -6.24 24.16
N SER A 46 -15.05 -6.26 22.82
CA SER A 46 -13.78 -6.47 22.11
C SER A 46 -12.82 -5.30 22.30
N THR A 47 -11.54 -5.61 22.49
CA THR A 47 -10.44 -4.62 22.48
C THR A 47 -10.00 -4.25 21.06
N LYS A 48 -10.48 -5.00 20.06
CA LYS A 48 -10.23 -4.73 18.65
C LYS A 48 -11.40 -4.02 17.99
N THR A 49 -11.04 -3.22 17.00
CA THR A 49 -11.95 -2.51 16.13
C THR A 49 -11.88 -3.08 14.72
N GLN A 50 -12.89 -2.78 13.92
CA GLN A 50 -12.94 -3.08 12.49
C GLN A 50 -13.48 -1.87 11.73
N LEU A 51 -13.28 -1.85 10.41
CA LEU A 51 -13.98 -0.89 9.57
C LEU A 51 -15.49 -1.16 9.62
N LYS A 52 -16.27 -0.09 9.64
CA LYS A 52 -17.72 -0.17 9.46
C LYS A 52 -18.06 -0.82 8.12
N ASN A 53 -19.14 -1.60 8.07
CA ASN A 53 -19.53 -2.38 6.89
C ASN A 53 -19.70 -1.58 5.58
N HIS A 54 -20.02 -0.28 5.66
CA HIS A 54 -20.20 0.59 4.49
C HIS A 54 -18.93 1.36 4.08
N VAL A 55 -17.80 1.12 4.75
CA VAL A 55 -16.52 1.79 4.47
C VAL A 55 -15.61 0.83 3.71
N SER A 56 -15.12 1.28 2.56
CA SER A 56 -14.17 0.55 1.72
C SER A 56 -12.95 1.41 1.42
N ILE A 57 -11.79 0.76 1.33
CA ILE A 57 -10.52 1.43 1.04
C ILE A 57 -10.12 1.14 -0.41
N HIS A 58 -9.84 2.19 -1.17
CA HIS A 58 -9.48 2.12 -2.58
C HIS A 58 -8.10 2.73 -2.81
N LEU A 59 -7.26 2.05 -3.58
CA LEU A 59 -5.92 2.52 -3.91
C LEU A 59 -5.89 3.05 -5.35
N LEU A 60 -5.47 4.30 -5.52
CA LEU A 60 -5.21 4.91 -6.82
C LEU A 60 -3.69 5.01 -7.03
N ILE A 61 -3.18 4.55 -8.18
CA ILE A 61 -1.75 4.62 -8.51
C ILE A 61 -1.58 5.25 -9.89
N SER A 62 -0.66 6.20 -10.00
CA SER A 62 -0.41 6.96 -11.24
C SER A 62 0.15 6.11 -12.38
N GLY A 63 0.78 4.99 -12.08
CA GLY A 63 1.31 4.04 -13.05
C GLY A 63 1.44 2.64 -12.47
N ALA A 64 1.87 1.70 -13.31
CA ALA A 64 2.19 0.34 -12.88
C ALA A 64 3.15 0.34 -11.68
N PRO A 65 2.90 -0.51 -10.66
CA PRO A 65 3.75 -0.58 -9.50
C PRO A 65 5.10 -1.20 -9.90
N THR A 66 6.21 -0.64 -9.39
CA THR A 66 7.55 -1.20 -9.63
C THR A 66 7.61 -2.68 -9.22
N GLY A 67 8.43 -3.45 -9.94
CA GLY A 67 8.52 -4.91 -9.79
C GLY A 67 7.73 -5.64 -10.89
N ASP A 68 7.20 -6.83 -10.57
CA ASP A 68 6.49 -7.71 -11.51
C ASP A 68 5.35 -7.01 -12.27
N GLY A 69 4.71 -6.01 -11.65
CA GLY A 69 3.60 -5.27 -12.25
C GLY A 69 4.00 -4.31 -13.36
N ARG A 70 5.28 -3.91 -13.44
CA ARG A 70 5.82 -3.00 -14.46
C ARG A 70 6.82 -3.65 -15.39
N GLU A 71 7.67 -4.53 -14.86
CA GLU A 71 8.82 -5.12 -15.56
C GLU A 71 8.44 -5.73 -16.91
N PHE A 72 7.33 -6.47 -16.94
CA PHE A 72 6.90 -7.23 -18.11
C PHE A 72 5.78 -6.53 -18.89
N LEU A 73 5.48 -5.26 -18.60
CA LEU A 73 4.40 -4.57 -19.30
C LEU A 73 4.80 -4.28 -20.76
N PRO A 74 3.89 -4.55 -21.71
CA PRO A 74 4.07 -4.12 -23.09
C PRO A 74 4.19 -2.59 -23.19
N VAL A 75 4.99 -2.12 -24.15
CA VAL A 75 5.22 -0.68 -24.41
C VAL A 75 3.91 0.06 -24.71
N ASP A 76 2.96 -0.61 -25.37
CA ASP A 76 1.65 -0.09 -25.77
C ASP A 76 0.54 -0.36 -24.75
N CYS A 77 0.88 -0.65 -23.47
CA CYS A 77 -0.09 -1.08 -22.47
C CYS A 77 -1.22 -0.08 -22.19
N ASP A 78 -1.02 1.21 -22.47
CA ASP A 78 -2.03 2.26 -22.33
C ASP A 78 -2.92 2.46 -23.58
N GLY A 79 -2.74 1.64 -24.63
CA GLY A 79 -3.65 1.58 -25.77
C GLY A 79 -5.07 1.13 -25.38
N PRO A 80 -6.02 1.11 -26.35
CA PRO A 80 -7.38 0.61 -26.11
C PRO A 80 -7.38 -0.77 -25.45
N MET A 81 -8.23 -0.94 -24.44
CA MET A 81 -8.30 -2.21 -23.72
C MET A 81 -8.95 -3.27 -24.61
N ALA A 82 -8.36 -4.47 -24.68
CA ALA A 82 -8.94 -5.58 -25.42
C ALA A 82 -10.33 -5.94 -24.84
N PRO A 83 -11.30 -6.37 -25.66
CA PRO A 83 -12.62 -6.76 -25.18
C PRO A 83 -12.59 -7.80 -24.05
N TYR A 84 -11.64 -8.75 -24.10
CA TYR A 84 -11.44 -9.75 -23.05
C TYR A 84 -11.06 -9.12 -21.71
N ASP A 85 -10.07 -8.23 -21.69
CA ASP A 85 -9.62 -7.52 -20.50
C ASP A 85 -10.74 -6.64 -19.91
N LEU A 86 -11.58 -6.03 -20.76
CA LEU A 86 -12.74 -5.25 -20.33
C LEU A 86 -13.78 -6.11 -19.61
N VAL A 87 -14.06 -7.31 -20.14
CA VAL A 87 -14.97 -8.26 -19.51
C VAL A 87 -14.43 -8.69 -18.16
N GLN A 88 -13.14 -9.06 -18.09
CA GLN A 88 -12.51 -9.46 -16.83
C GLN A 88 -12.54 -8.34 -15.80
N MET A 89 -12.17 -7.11 -16.19
CA MET A 89 -12.22 -5.95 -15.30
C MET A 89 -13.64 -5.70 -14.76
N ARG A 90 -14.66 -5.77 -15.62
CA ARG A 90 -16.08 -5.54 -15.23
C ARG A 90 -16.63 -6.65 -14.34
N ALA A 91 -16.19 -7.88 -14.54
CA ALA A 91 -16.57 -9.03 -13.73
C ALA A 91 -15.76 -9.13 -12.42
N ALA A 92 -14.83 -8.19 -12.17
CA ALA A 92 -13.81 -8.30 -11.14
C ALA A 92 -13.00 -9.63 -11.22
N GLY A 93 -12.91 -10.22 -12.42
CA GLY A 93 -12.21 -11.46 -12.70
C GLY A 93 -10.70 -11.23 -12.87
N HIS A 94 -9.91 -12.24 -12.50
CA HIS A 94 -8.44 -12.24 -12.57
C HIS A 94 -7.98 -13.32 -13.57
N ALA A 95 -7.07 -12.97 -14.47
CA ALA A 95 -6.58 -13.84 -15.55
C ALA A 95 -5.06 -13.69 -15.72
N PRO A 96 -4.26 -14.08 -14.70
CA PRO A 96 -2.82 -13.89 -14.70
C PRO A 96 -2.11 -14.76 -15.75
N ILE A 97 -1.09 -14.22 -16.41
CA ILE A 97 -0.24 -14.98 -17.36
C ILE A 97 1.11 -15.34 -16.73
N TYR A 98 1.68 -16.49 -17.09
CA TYR A 98 2.98 -16.97 -16.58
C TYR A 98 3.83 -17.55 -17.72
N GLU A 99 4.07 -16.74 -18.74
CA GLU A 99 4.78 -17.15 -19.96
C GLU A 99 6.31 -17.18 -19.78
N HIS A 100 6.83 -16.43 -18.80
CA HIS A 100 8.25 -16.35 -18.49
C HIS A 100 8.54 -16.91 -17.09
N PRO A 101 9.68 -17.61 -16.89
CA PRO A 101 10.04 -18.16 -15.58
C PRO A 101 10.22 -17.08 -14.51
N GLU A 102 10.57 -15.85 -14.89
CA GLU A 102 10.75 -14.71 -14.00
C GLU A 102 9.42 -14.11 -13.50
N HIS A 103 8.28 -14.49 -14.10
CA HIS A 103 6.98 -13.98 -13.72
C HIS A 103 6.61 -14.35 -12.28
N GLY A 104 6.28 -13.33 -11.51
CA GLY A 104 5.88 -13.48 -10.12
C GLY A 104 7.03 -13.56 -9.12
N HIS A 105 8.30 -13.50 -9.56
CA HIS A 105 9.43 -13.38 -8.64
C HIS A 105 9.30 -12.12 -7.75
N LEU A 106 9.79 -12.23 -6.51
CA LEU A 106 9.96 -11.09 -5.63
C LEU A 106 11.10 -10.22 -6.15
N ARG A 107 10.98 -8.89 -6.04
CA ARG A 107 11.95 -7.95 -6.60
C ARG A 107 12.35 -6.86 -5.60
N TYR A 108 13.62 -6.47 -5.63
CA TYR A 108 14.17 -5.34 -4.89
C TYR A 108 14.27 -4.11 -5.77
N LYS A 109 14.07 -2.93 -5.19
CA LYS A 109 14.31 -1.63 -5.82
C LYS A 109 15.81 -1.31 -5.79
N LEU A 110 16.37 -0.87 -6.93
CA LEU A 110 17.82 -0.70 -7.07
C LEU A 110 18.40 0.62 -6.52
N SER A 111 17.63 1.71 -6.43
CA SER A 111 17.90 2.94 -5.66
C SER A 111 16.84 3.99 -6.04
N VAL A 112 17.10 5.31 -5.91
CA VAL A 112 16.19 6.40 -6.32
C VAL A 112 15.74 6.15 -7.77
N GLY A 113 14.42 6.07 -8.01
CA GLY A 113 13.86 5.73 -9.33
C GLY A 113 12.87 4.55 -9.32
N MET A 114 12.71 3.90 -10.48
CA MET A 114 11.70 2.85 -10.73
C MET A 114 12.28 1.44 -11.02
N GLU A 115 13.60 1.32 -11.11
CA GLU A 115 14.27 0.06 -11.49
C GLU A 115 14.22 -1.00 -10.38
N THR A 116 14.16 -2.27 -10.79
CA THR A 116 14.12 -3.41 -9.86
C THR A 116 14.94 -4.60 -10.35
N ILE A 117 15.45 -5.39 -9.41
CA ILE A 117 16.13 -6.67 -9.64
C ILE A 117 15.43 -7.79 -8.89
N ASP A 118 15.64 -9.03 -9.32
CA ASP A 118 15.15 -10.20 -8.59
C ASP A 118 15.74 -10.25 -7.17
N ALA A 119 14.91 -10.66 -6.23
CA ALA A 119 15.26 -10.71 -4.83
C ALA A 119 16.29 -11.81 -4.56
N ASN A 120 17.47 -11.41 -4.09
CA ASN A 120 18.52 -12.32 -3.61
C ASN A 120 18.54 -12.37 -2.07
N PRO A 121 18.32 -13.53 -1.43
CA PRO A 121 18.36 -13.69 0.03
C PRO A 121 19.67 -13.22 0.70
N LEU A 122 20.77 -13.16 -0.05
CA LEU A 122 22.07 -12.69 0.45
C LEU A 122 22.15 -11.16 0.56
N GLN A 123 21.24 -10.42 -0.08
CA GLN A 123 21.24 -8.96 -0.06
C GLN A 123 20.54 -8.43 1.20
N ARG A 124 21.33 -7.98 2.19
CA ARG A 124 20.85 -7.63 3.54
C ARG A 124 20.16 -6.27 3.66
N PHE A 125 20.36 -5.36 2.71
CA PHE A 125 19.77 -4.02 2.71
C PHE A 125 19.11 -3.72 1.37
N ALA A 126 17.86 -4.17 1.23
CA ALA A 126 17.08 -3.94 0.04
C ALA A 126 15.66 -3.49 0.38
N ILE A 127 15.12 -2.60 -0.46
CA ILE A 127 13.73 -2.16 -0.37
C ILE A 127 12.93 -3.01 -1.35
N MET A 128 11.88 -3.68 -0.88
CA MET A 128 10.98 -4.44 -1.76
C MET A 128 10.31 -3.54 -2.80
N SER A 129 9.99 -4.10 -3.96
CA SER A 129 9.21 -3.45 -5.01
C SER A 129 7.80 -3.08 -4.54
N CYS A 130 7.13 -2.20 -5.29
CA CYS A 130 5.76 -1.81 -4.97
C CYS A 130 4.77 -2.94 -5.20
N SER A 131 4.95 -3.75 -6.25
CA SER A 131 4.15 -4.96 -6.48
C SER A 131 4.18 -5.89 -5.27
N ASP A 132 5.37 -6.14 -4.71
CA ASP A 132 5.52 -7.01 -3.54
C ASP A 132 4.92 -6.42 -2.26
N LYS A 133 4.96 -5.09 -2.12
CA LYS A 133 4.30 -4.40 -0.99
C LYS A 133 2.79 -4.52 -1.06
N ILE A 134 2.19 -4.30 -2.22
CA ILE A 134 0.73 -4.46 -2.40
C ILE A 134 0.34 -5.92 -2.17
N LEU A 135 1.10 -6.87 -2.71
CA LEU A 135 0.88 -8.30 -2.46
C LEU A 135 0.87 -8.61 -0.95
N LYS A 136 1.88 -8.12 -0.21
CA LYS A 136 1.93 -8.26 1.24
C LYS A 136 0.69 -7.68 1.93
N TRP A 137 0.16 -6.54 1.47
CA TRP A 137 -1.04 -5.94 2.05
C TRP A 137 -2.31 -6.74 1.73
N ASN A 138 -2.39 -7.35 0.55
CA ASN A 138 -3.47 -8.27 0.20
C ASN A 138 -3.46 -9.54 1.08
N VAL A 139 -2.31 -9.92 1.66
CA VAL A 139 -2.21 -11.02 2.65
C VAL A 139 -2.44 -10.55 4.09
N LEU A 140 -1.77 -9.49 4.54
CA LEU A 140 -1.74 -9.09 5.97
C LEU A 140 -2.62 -7.89 6.33
N GLY A 141 -3.07 -7.14 5.33
CA GLY A 141 -3.76 -5.87 5.48
C GLY A 141 -2.82 -4.66 5.43
N VAL A 142 -3.37 -3.49 5.13
CA VAL A 142 -2.61 -2.25 4.96
C VAL A 142 -2.18 -1.62 6.29
N GLN A 143 -2.86 -1.91 7.40
CA GLN A 143 -2.66 -1.29 8.72
C GLN A 143 -1.28 -1.58 9.34
N GLY A 144 -0.67 -2.72 9.03
CA GLY A 144 0.63 -3.13 9.57
C GLY A 144 0.58 -3.65 11.01
N ALA A 145 1.74 -4.07 11.52
CA ALA A 145 1.85 -4.91 12.72
C ALA A 145 1.46 -4.24 14.04
N LEU A 146 1.73 -2.93 14.21
CA LEU A 146 1.31 -2.24 15.44
C LEU A 146 -0.22 -2.16 15.49
N LEU A 147 -0.82 -1.65 14.42
CA LEU A 147 -2.27 -1.48 14.33
C LEU A 147 -3.04 -2.81 14.23
N SER A 148 -2.42 -3.93 13.82
CA SER A 148 -3.12 -5.23 13.83
C SER A 148 -3.50 -5.72 15.24
N ASN A 149 -2.93 -5.14 16.29
CA ASN A 149 -3.36 -5.40 17.67
C ASN A 149 -4.67 -4.67 18.02
N LEU A 150 -5.02 -3.61 17.29
CA LEU A 150 -6.14 -2.71 17.59
C LEU A 150 -7.22 -2.72 16.51
N ILE A 151 -6.87 -3.07 15.27
CA ILE A 151 -7.74 -3.06 14.11
C ILE A 151 -7.62 -4.40 13.37
N GLU A 152 -8.75 -5.00 13.03
CA GLU A 152 -8.81 -6.15 12.12
C GLU A 152 -8.17 -5.84 10.75
N PRO A 153 -7.66 -6.83 10.01
CA PRO A 153 -6.94 -6.60 8.76
C PRO A 153 -7.75 -5.78 7.74
N ILE A 154 -7.24 -4.60 7.40
CA ILE A 154 -7.86 -3.73 6.40
C ILE A 154 -7.37 -4.15 5.00
N LYS A 155 -8.29 -4.60 4.14
CA LYS A 155 -8.02 -4.97 2.76
C LYS A 155 -8.41 -3.86 1.79
N LEU A 156 -7.73 -3.79 0.66
CA LEU A 156 -8.10 -2.90 -0.43
C LEU A 156 -9.30 -3.48 -1.16
N ALA A 157 -10.40 -2.74 -1.28
CA ALA A 157 -11.54 -3.16 -2.08
C ALA A 157 -11.23 -3.06 -3.58
N SER A 158 -10.48 -2.03 -3.99
CA SER A 158 -10.01 -1.91 -5.37
C SER A 158 -8.63 -1.26 -5.50
N ILE A 159 -8.00 -1.53 -6.65
CA ILE A 159 -6.78 -0.88 -7.12
C ILE A 159 -7.06 -0.31 -8.52
N THR A 160 -6.90 0.99 -8.66
CA THR A 160 -7.13 1.71 -9.91
C THR A 160 -5.82 2.31 -10.43
N PHE A 161 -5.50 1.99 -11.68
CA PHE A 161 -4.31 2.50 -12.36
C PHE A 161 -4.66 3.68 -13.27
N LEU A 162 -3.87 4.75 -13.20
CA LEU A 162 -3.99 5.86 -14.13
C LEU A 162 -3.24 5.61 -15.44
N SER A 163 -2.19 4.79 -15.42
CA SER A 163 -1.42 4.36 -16.60
C SER A 163 -0.75 3.01 -16.31
N GLY A 164 -0.17 2.37 -17.32
CA GLY A 164 0.58 1.12 -17.16
C GLY A 164 -0.29 -0.02 -16.65
N PHE A 165 -1.43 -0.29 -17.30
CA PHE A 165 -2.33 -1.37 -16.88
C PHE A 165 -2.53 -2.42 -17.98
N LYS A 166 -2.18 -3.66 -17.63
CA LYS A 166 -2.69 -4.87 -18.25
C LYS A 166 -3.23 -5.77 -17.14
N GLN A 167 -4.43 -6.31 -17.34
CA GLN A 167 -5.12 -7.06 -16.30
C GLN A 167 -4.29 -8.28 -15.86
N SER A 168 -3.73 -9.02 -16.82
CA SER A 168 -2.97 -10.25 -16.56
C SER A 168 -1.68 -10.02 -15.78
N HIS A 169 -0.97 -8.92 -16.07
CA HIS A 169 0.27 -8.57 -15.38
C HIS A 169 -0.01 -8.01 -13.99
N THR A 170 -0.96 -7.07 -13.89
CA THR A 170 -1.25 -6.39 -12.62
C THR A 170 -1.91 -7.33 -11.61
N SER A 171 -2.84 -8.19 -12.03
CA SER A 171 -3.44 -9.21 -11.15
C SER A 171 -2.41 -10.23 -10.65
N ARG A 172 -1.53 -10.73 -11.53
CA ARG A 172 -0.38 -11.56 -11.13
C ARG A 172 0.45 -10.85 -10.07
N ALA A 173 0.86 -9.62 -10.32
CA ALA A 173 1.81 -8.89 -9.49
C ALA A 173 1.28 -8.60 -8.08
N VAL A 174 0.00 -8.27 -7.94
CA VAL A 174 -0.56 -7.78 -6.67
C VAL A 174 -1.31 -8.83 -5.86
N CYS A 175 -1.68 -9.98 -6.44
CA CYS A 175 -2.38 -11.04 -5.70
C CYS A 175 -2.12 -12.46 -6.24
N CYS A 176 -2.40 -12.72 -7.52
CA CYS A 176 -2.58 -14.10 -8.01
C CYS A 176 -1.31 -14.95 -7.99
N ARG A 177 -0.12 -14.35 -8.01
CA ARG A 177 1.13 -15.13 -7.96
C ARG A 177 1.33 -15.92 -6.67
N LEU A 178 0.61 -15.56 -5.60
CA LEU A 178 0.68 -16.30 -4.34
C LEU A 178 -0.20 -17.55 -4.33
N GLU A 179 -1.14 -17.70 -5.26
CA GLU A 179 -1.93 -18.94 -5.40
C GLU A 179 -1.07 -20.14 -5.81
N LYS A 180 0.12 -19.88 -6.37
CA LYS A 180 1.12 -20.90 -6.70
C LYS A 180 2.09 -21.20 -5.55
N ALA A 181 1.97 -20.53 -4.41
CA ALA A 181 2.83 -20.80 -3.27
C ALA A 181 2.60 -22.23 -2.76
N THR A 182 3.69 -22.87 -2.33
CA THR A 182 3.65 -24.24 -1.78
C THR A 182 2.83 -24.31 -0.50
N ASP A 183 2.86 -23.25 0.31
CA ASP A 183 2.07 -23.13 1.52
C ASP A 183 0.75 -22.39 1.24
N PRO A 184 -0.39 -22.90 1.73
CA PRO A 184 -1.69 -22.27 1.50
C PRO A 184 -1.80 -20.95 2.26
N VAL A 185 -1.43 -19.85 1.60
CA VAL A 185 -1.61 -18.50 2.12
C VAL A 185 -2.87 -17.89 1.50
N ARG A 186 -3.86 -17.54 2.33
CA ARG A 186 -5.07 -16.87 1.85
C ARG A 186 -4.74 -15.43 1.45
N VAL A 187 -4.75 -15.16 0.15
CA VAL A 187 -4.56 -13.83 -0.44
C VAL A 187 -5.91 -13.20 -0.78
N HIS A 188 -6.03 -11.89 -0.56
CA HIS A 188 -7.20 -11.12 -1.00
C HIS A 188 -7.06 -10.71 -2.47
N HIS A 189 -8.15 -10.83 -3.24
CA HIS A 189 -8.22 -10.45 -4.64
C HIS A 189 -9.07 -9.18 -4.78
N PRO A 190 -8.46 -7.98 -4.80
CA PRO A 190 -9.21 -6.73 -4.98
C PRO A 190 -9.79 -6.63 -6.38
N MET A 191 -10.77 -5.76 -6.57
CA MET A 191 -11.14 -5.32 -7.93
C MET A 191 -9.96 -4.53 -8.53
N ILE A 192 -9.53 -4.89 -9.73
CA ILE A 192 -8.39 -4.25 -10.39
C ILE A 192 -8.84 -3.67 -11.72
N GLY A 193 -8.54 -2.40 -11.96
CA GLY A 193 -8.89 -1.75 -13.22
C GLY A 193 -8.09 -0.49 -13.49
N ARG A 194 -8.43 0.20 -14.58
CA ARG A 194 -7.83 1.49 -14.95
C ARG A 194 -8.89 2.52 -15.29
N VAL A 195 -8.47 3.78 -15.30
CA VAL A 195 -9.29 4.89 -15.82
C VAL A 195 -9.54 4.74 -17.33
N LYS A 196 -10.60 5.38 -17.83
CA LYS A 196 -10.96 5.35 -19.25
C LYS A 196 -9.89 6.01 -20.14
N TYR A 197 -9.30 7.09 -19.66
CA TYR A 197 -8.30 7.88 -20.36
C TYR A 197 -7.00 7.84 -19.56
N PRO A 198 -6.01 7.03 -19.99
CA PRO A 198 -4.76 6.92 -19.28
C PRO A 198 -4.04 8.26 -19.14
N LEU A 199 -3.43 8.47 -17.97
CA LEU A 199 -2.64 9.66 -17.68
C LEU A 199 -1.31 9.57 -18.44
N VAL A 200 -0.98 10.61 -19.20
CA VAL A 200 0.37 10.79 -19.73
C VAL A 200 1.27 11.18 -18.57
N GLN A 201 2.24 10.33 -18.24
CA GLN A 201 3.16 10.64 -17.15
C GLN A 201 4.03 11.85 -17.53
N PRO A 202 4.17 12.85 -16.63
CA PRO A 202 5.10 13.94 -16.86
C PRO A 202 6.52 13.37 -16.97
N GLN A 203 7.28 13.84 -17.97
CA GLN A 203 8.66 13.40 -18.20
C GLN A 203 9.63 13.99 -17.17
N ASP A 204 9.28 15.16 -16.62
CA ASP A 204 10.06 15.86 -15.62
C ASP A 204 9.43 15.66 -14.23
N PHE A 205 9.98 14.74 -13.45
CA PHE A 205 9.70 14.67 -12.01
C PHE A 205 11.00 14.59 -11.23
N ASP A 206 11.06 15.34 -10.13
CA ASP A 206 12.20 15.31 -9.23
C ASP A 206 12.08 14.08 -8.32
N ALA A 207 12.92 13.07 -8.59
CA ALA A 207 12.94 11.83 -7.83
C ALA A 207 13.56 11.96 -6.44
N ASP A 208 14.23 13.09 -6.15
CA ASP A 208 14.85 13.35 -4.85
C ASP A 208 13.84 13.82 -3.81
N TYR A 209 12.66 14.30 -4.21
CA TYR A 209 11.64 14.78 -3.29
C TYR A 209 10.33 14.02 -3.44
N SER A 210 9.59 13.91 -2.35
CA SER A 210 8.28 13.27 -2.35
C SER A 210 7.34 14.01 -1.41
N TYR A 211 6.17 14.35 -1.93
CA TYR A 211 5.13 15.02 -1.16
C TYR A 211 4.14 14.00 -0.59
N VAL A 212 3.76 14.18 0.66
CA VAL A 212 2.77 13.34 1.33
C VAL A 212 1.83 14.21 2.15
N TRP A 213 0.54 13.86 2.18
CA TRP A 213 -0.48 14.54 2.96
C TRP A 213 -1.58 13.56 3.37
N SER A 214 -2.38 13.93 4.36
CA SER A 214 -3.64 13.25 4.69
C SER A 214 -4.65 14.28 5.20
N THR A 215 -5.90 13.88 5.40
CA THR A 215 -6.89 14.75 6.06
C THR A 215 -6.52 15.11 7.50
N SER A 216 -5.57 14.41 8.10
CA SER A 216 -5.13 14.60 9.49
C SER A 216 -3.84 15.43 9.62
N PHE A 217 -3.20 15.86 8.53
CA PHE A 217 -2.05 16.80 8.57
C PHE A 217 -1.88 17.56 7.25
N GLN A 218 -1.35 18.79 7.32
CA GLN A 218 -1.26 19.73 6.17
C GLN A 218 -0.31 19.31 5.03
N GLY A 219 0.36 18.17 5.18
CA GLY A 219 1.33 17.65 4.24
C GLY A 219 2.77 18.02 4.57
N GLU A 220 3.72 17.23 4.05
CA GLU A 220 5.15 17.45 4.20
C GLU A 220 5.88 17.03 2.91
N VAL A 221 6.97 17.73 2.60
CA VAL A 221 7.89 17.35 1.52
C VAL A 221 9.07 16.62 2.15
N ILE A 222 9.30 15.38 1.72
CA ILE A 222 10.37 14.51 2.17
C ILE A 222 11.51 14.54 1.16
N ASP A 223 12.73 14.78 1.63
CA ASP A 223 13.95 14.50 0.88
C ASP A 223 14.21 12.99 0.90
N ALA A 224 14.06 12.34 -0.25
CA ALA A 224 14.16 10.90 -0.42
C ALA A 224 15.58 10.36 -0.18
N ARG A 225 16.61 11.20 -0.24
CA ARG A 225 18.02 10.81 -0.05
C ARG A 225 18.34 10.56 1.43
N CYS A 226 17.71 11.33 2.33
CA CYS A 226 17.90 11.19 3.78
C CYS A 226 16.65 10.67 4.53
N GLY A 227 15.49 10.65 3.85
CA GLY A 227 14.21 10.22 4.41
C GLY A 227 13.65 11.18 5.45
N ARG A 228 13.99 12.47 5.39
CA ARG A 228 13.54 13.49 6.36
C ARG A 228 12.79 14.64 5.68
N PRO A 229 11.93 15.36 6.41
CA PRO A 229 11.29 16.56 5.87
C PRO A 229 12.32 17.61 5.46
N VAL A 230 12.07 18.29 4.33
CA VAL A 230 12.92 19.39 3.84
C VAL A 230 12.92 20.57 4.82
N THR A 231 11.84 20.74 5.58
CA THR A 231 11.72 21.74 6.66
C THR A 231 12.54 21.38 7.92
N GLY A 232 13.18 20.20 7.94
CA GLY A 232 13.90 19.68 9.10
C GLY A 232 13.01 18.92 10.09
N GLY A 233 13.65 18.30 11.08
CA GLY A 233 12.97 17.51 12.11
C GLY A 233 12.60 16.09 11.68
N THR A 234 11.54 15.56 12.30
CA THR A 234 11.09 14.18 12.14
C THR A 234 9.73 14.17 11.45
N SER A 235 9.60 13.36 10.40
CA SER A 235 8.35 13.19 9.66
C SER A 235 7.24 12.63 10.54
N LEU A 236 6.01 13.16 10.37
CA LEU A 236 4.81 12.69 11.07
C LEU A 236 4.45 11.23 10.74
N ILE A 237 4.98 10.73 9.63
CA ILE A 237 4.80 9.36 9.18
C ILE A 237 6.03 8.49 9.46
N SER A 238 6.97 8.92 10.30
CA SER A 238 8.15 8.14 10.70
C SER A 238 7.83 6.98 11.65
N LYS A 239 8.77 6.04 11.83
CA LYS A 239 8.55 4.89 12.74
C LYS A 239 8.46 5.34 14.19
N VAL A 240 9.26 6.32 14.59
CA VAL A 240 9.26 6.85 15.97
C VAL A 240 7.95 7.54 16.30
N VAL A 241 7.37 8.29 15.37
CA VAL A 241 6.06 8.93 15.55
C VAL A 241 4.95 7.87 15.65
N PHE A 242 4.93 6.87 14.75
CA PHE A 242 3.94 5.78 14.84
C PHE A 242 4.00 5.00 16.15
N LEU A 243 5.19 4.76 16.69
CA LEU A 243 5.33 4.10 17.99
C LEU A 243 4.77 4.97 19.13
N SER A 244 5.00 6.29 19.08
CA SER A 244 4.44 7.24 20.04
C SER A 244 2.91 7.27 19.98
N GLU A 245 2.34 7.40 18.78
CA GLU A 245 0.89 7.38 18.53
C GLU A 245 0.26 6.06 19.00
N TYR A 246 0.91 4.94 18.72
CA TYR A 246 0.47 3.63 19.18
C TYR A 246 0.35 3.56 20.70
N ARG A 247 1.38 3.99 21.43
CA ARG A 247 1.37 4.00 22.89
C ARG A 247 0.28 4.91 23.44
N TYR A 248 0.13 6.10 22.85
CA TYR A 248 -0.91 7.05 23.22
C TYR A 248 -2.32 6.46 23.06
N VAL A 249 -2.61 5.85 21.91
CA VAL A 249 -3.90 5.21 21.65
C VAL A 249 -4.14 4.02 22.57
N CYS A 250 -3.14 3.15 22.80
CA CYS A 250 -3.24 2.03 23.73
C CYS A 250 -3.64 2.50 25.14
N GLN A 251 -3.03 3.58 25.64
CA GLN A 251 -3.38 4.16 26.95
C GLN A 251 -4.84 4.62 26.98
N ARG A 252 -5.30 5.31 25.93
CA ARG A 252 -6.68 5.80 25.84
C ARG A 252 -7.71 4.69 25.77
N LEU A 253 -7.40 3.61 25.05
CA LEU A 253 -8.25 2.43 24.94
C LEU A 253 -8.09 1.46 26.11
N LYS A 254 -7.20 1.75 27.07
CA LYS A 254 -6.87 0.87 28.22
C LYS A 254 -6.40 -0.52 27.79
N ILE A 255 -5.66 -0.59 26.69
CA ILE A 255 -5.06 -1.82 26.16
C ILE A 255 -3.56 -1.83 26.50
N PRO A 256 -2.99 -2.96 26.97
CA PRO A 256 -1.55 -3.05 27.22
C PRO A 256 -0.76 -2.75 25.94
N SER A 257 0.17 -1.79 26.01
CA SER A 257 1.09 -1.54 24.91
C SER A 257 2.18 -2.62 24.87
N ILE A 258 2.60 -3.04 23.68
CA ILE A 258 3.77 -3.89 23.52
C ILE A 258 5.01 -3.11 23.99
N THR A 259 5.75 -3.67 24.96
CA THR A 259 7.01 -3.14 25.51
C THR A 259 8.11 -3.06 24.47
#